data_AF-A0A2W4P142-F1
#
_entry.id   AF-A0A2W4P142-F1
#
_cell.length_a   1.000
_cell.length_b   1.000
_cell.length_c   1.000
_cell.angle_alpha   90.00
_cell.angle_beta   90.00
_cell.angle_gamma   90.00
#
_symmetry.space_group_name_H-M   'P 1'
#
loop_
_entity.id
_entity.type
_entity.pdbx_description
1 polymer ?
#
loop_
_entity_poly.entity_id
_entity_poly.type
_entity_poly.pdbx_seq_one_letter_code
_entity_poly.pdbx_strand_id
1 'polypeptide(L)' 'PAGWLIEQCGWKGVTLGNIGVHKHQALVLVNYGGGDGSEIWNLAMKIRESVKDKFGVTLQPEVNVIHP' A
#
# COMPACT_ATOMS: atom_id res chain seq x y z
N PRO A 1 5.12 -13.49 2.13
CA PRO A 1 6.30 -12.62 2.40
C PRO A 1 5.98 -11.11 2.32
N ALA A 2 5.32 -10.64 1.26
CA ALA A 2 5.11 -9.19 1.03
C ALA A 2 4.38 -8.48 2.19
N GLY A 3 3.31 -9.06 2.74
CA GLY A 3 2.61 -8.46 3.90
C GLY A 3 3.50 -8.27 5.13
N TRP A 4 4.40 -9.22 5.39
CA TRP A 4 5.37 -9.09 6.48
C TRP A 4 6.34 -7.94 6.23
N LEU A 5 6.86 -7.78 5.00
CA LEU A 5 7.75 -6.67 4.63
C LEU A 5 7.06 -5.32 4.81
N ILE A 6 5.80 -5.20 4.36
CA ILE A 6 4.99 -3.98 4.51
C ILE A 6 4.75 -3.65 5.98
N GLU A 7 4.45 -4.67 6.81
CA GLU A 7 4.29 -4.51 8.25
C GLU A 7 5.59 -4.07 8.93
N GLN A 8 6.74 -4.63 8.56
CA GLN A 8 8.04 -4.20 9.07
C GLN A 8 8.41 -2.77 8.64
N CYS A 9 7.86 -2.28 7.54
CA CYS A 9 7.98 -0.87 7.14
C CYS A 9 7.00 0.06 7.88
N GLY A 10 6.16 -0.47 8.79
CA GLY A 10 5.28 0.32 9.65
C GLY A 10 3.97 0.75 9.00
N TRP A 11 3.62 0.18 7.84
CA TRP A 11 2.43 0.63 7.08
C TRP A 11 1.12 0.01 7.56
N LYS A 12 1.14 -1.11 8.28
CA LYS A 12 -0.09 -1.80 8.71
C LYS A 12 -0.94 -0.90 9.60
N GLY A 13 -2.21 -0.71 9.20
CA GLY A 13 -3.14 0.16 9.93
C GLY A 13 -2.96 1.66 9.69
N VAL A 14 -1.97 2.08 8.88
CA VAL A 14 -1.79 3.50 8.54
C VAL A 14 -2.98 3.98 7.71
N THR A 15 -3.50 5.14 8.08
CA THR A 15 -4.58 5.84 7.37
C THR A 15 -4.08 7.21 6.94
N LEU A 16 -4.32 7.57 5.67
CA LEU A 16 -3.98 8.84 5.05
C LEU A 16 -5.24 9.41 4.41
N GLY A 17 -5.89 10.35 5.10
CA GLY A 17 -7.20 10.87 4.67
C GLY A 17 -8.23 9.75 4.56
N ASN A 18 -8.76 9.53 3.36
CA ASN A 18 -9.82 8.54 3.08
C ASN A 18 -9.29 7.17 2.66
N ILE A 19 -7.98 6.95 2.65
CA ILE A 19 -7.36 5.69 2.23
C ILE A 19 -6.39 5.17 3.30
N GLY A 20 -6.00 3.90 3.21
CA GLY A 20 -5.02 3.35 4.15
C GLY A 20 -4.66 1.90 3.88
N VAL A 21 -3.99 1.29 4.84
CA VAL A 21 -3.65 -0.14 4.88
C VAL A 21 -4.48 -0.81 5.96
N HIS A 22 -5.10 -1.95 5.64
CA HIS A 22 -5.97 -2.64 6.57
C HIS A 22 -5.24 -3.05 7.86
N LYS A 23 -5.85 -2.74 9.01
CA LYS A 23 -5.28 -2.98 10.36
C LYS A 23 -4.91 -4.44 10.66
N HIS A 24 -5.57 -5.41 10.01
CA HIS A 24 -5.32 -6.83 10.24
C HIS A 24 -4.55 -7.50 9.09
N GLN A 25 -4.40 -6.84 7.94
CA GLN A 25 -3.74 -7.44 6.77
C GLN A 25 -2.99 -6.38 5.96
N ALA A 26 -1.66 -6.35 6.09
CA ALA A 26 -0.83 -5.29 5.53
C ALA A 26 -0.78 -5.26 3.99
N LEU A 27 -1.23 -6.32 3.31
CA LEU A 27 -1.33 -6.37 1.85
C LEU A 27 -2.57 -5.67 1.29
N VAL A 28 -3.56 -5.38 2.14
CA VAL A 28 -4.84 -4.85 1.68
C VAL A 28 -4.83 -3.35 1.83
N LEU A 29 -4.87 -2.64 0.71
CA LEU A 29 -5.17 -1.21 0.69
C LEU A 29 -6.68 -1.02 0.77
N VAL A 30 -7.09 -0.03 1.55
CA VAL A 30 -8.50 0.25 1.85
C VAL A 30 -8.82 1.67 1.44
N ASN A 31 -9.96 1.84 0.79
CA ASN A 31 -10.63 3.14 0.65
C ASN A 31 -11.79 3.16 1.64
N TYR A 32 -11.74 4.07 2.61
CA TYR A 32 -12.76 4.25 3.65
C TYR A 32 -13.97 5.07 3.18
N GLY A 33 -13.98 5.50 1.91
CA GLY A 33 -15.00 6.33 1.29
C GLY A 33 -14.47 7.73 1.01
N GLY A 34 -14.70 8.23 -0.20
CA GLY A 34 -14.26 9.57 -0.62
C GLY A 34 -12.79 9.68 -1.01
N GLY A 35 -12.04 8.56 -1.08
CA GLY A 35 -10.71 8.54 -1.70
C GLY A 35 -10.78 8.21 -3.19
N ASP A 36 -9.79 8.65 -3.96
CA ASP A 36 -9.63 8.38 -5.39
C ASP A 36 -8.66 7.21 -5.68
N GLY A 37 -8.81 6.59 -6.85
CA GLY A 37 -7.92 5.55 -7.34
C GLY A 37 -6.46 6.01 -7.46
N SER A 38 -6.24 7.28 -7.81
CA SER A 38 -4.89 7.86 -7.85
C SER A 38 -4.24 7.92 -6.47
N GLU A 39 -5.02 8.18 -5.41
CA GLU A 39 -4.52 8.19 -4.03
C GLU A 39 -4.12 6.77 -3.58
N ILE A 40 -4.95 5.76 -3.87
CA ILE A 40 -4.63 4.35 -3.59
C ILE A 40 -3.36 3.92 -4.33
N TRP A 41 -3.24 4.30 -5.60
CA TRP A 41 -2.04 3.98 -6.38
C TRP A 41 -0.79 4.66 -5.81
N ASN A 42 -0.89 5.94 -5.43
CA ASN A 42 0.21 6.66 -4.79
C ASN A 42 0.62 6.03 -3.45
N LEU A 43 -0.34 5.55 -2.64
CA LEU A 43 -0.05 4.79 -1.43
C LEU A 43 0.69 3.48 -1.75
N ALA A 44 0.26 2.74 -2.77
CA ALA A 44 0.95 1.52 -3.21
C ALA A 44 2.41 1.81 -3.61
N MET A 45 2.66 2.91 -4.34
CA MET A 45 4.02 3.30 -4.74
C MET A 45 4.90 3.66 -3.54
N LYS A 46 4.37 4.42 -2.57
CA LYS A 46 5.09 4.75 -1.32
C LYS A 46 5.47 3.50 -0.52
N ILE A 47 4.56 2.53 -0.43
CA ILE A 47 4.83 1.25 0.24
C ILE A 47 5.93 0.48 -0.51
N ARG A 48 5.85 0.41 -1.84
CA ARG A 48 6.86 -0.25 -2.67
C ARG A 48 8.25 0.36 -2.48
N GLU A 49 8.34 1.70 -2.49
CA GLU A 49 9.60 2.42 -2.25
C GLU A 49 10.12 2.16 -0.84
N SER A 50 9.28 2.26 0.17
CA SER A 50 9.65 1.98 1.57
C SER A 50 10.20 0.56 1.77
N VAL A 51 9.60 -0.45 1.13
CA VAL A 51 10.09 -1.84 1.19
C VAL A 51 11.42 -1.99 0.41
N LYS A 52 11.55 -1.32 -0.74
CA LYS A 52 12.79 -1.31 -1.51
C LYS A 52 13.93 -0.66 -0.72
N ASP A 53 13.69 0.46 -0.09
CA ASP A 53 14.71 1.20 0.65
C ASP A 53 15.16 0.43 1.91
N LYS A 54 14.23 -0.21 2.61
CA LYS A 54 14.54 -0.96 3.84
C LYS A 54 15.14 -2.34 3.59
N PHE A 55 14.72 -3.04 2.54
CA PHE A 55 15.06 -4.45 2.34
C PHE A 55 15.76 -4.75 1.00
N GLY A 56 15.88 -3.77 0.10
CA GLY A 56 16.35 -3.99 -1.27
C GLY A 56 15.36 -4.75 -2.15
N VAL A 57 14.13 -5.00 -1.68
CA VAL A 57 13.12 -5.80 -2.38
C VAL A 57 12.12 -4.88 -3.08
N THR A 58 11.94 -5.06 -4.39
CA THR A 58 10.90 -4.32 -5.14
C THR A 58 9.61 -5.12 -5.20
N LEU A 59 8.54 -4.61 -4.61
CA LEU A 59 7.21 -5.22 -4.70
C LEU A 59 6.57 -4.94 -6.07
N GLN A 60 5.88 -5.94 -6.61
CA GLN A 60 5.06 -5.81 -7.80
C GLN A 60 3.57 -5.82 -7.40
N PRO A 61 2.75 -4.86 -7.87
CA PRO A 61 1.32 -4.88 -7.64
C PRO A 61 0.66 -6.09 -8.33
N GLU A 62 -0.25 -6.77 -7.64
CA GLU A 62 -1.07 -7.85 -8.22
C GLU A 62 -2.31 -7.32 -8.94
N VAL A 63 -2.74 -6.09 -8.61
CA VAL A 63 -3.94 -5.47 -9.17
C VAL A 63 -3.66 -4.89 -10.55
N ASN A 64 -4.65 -4.99 -11.43
CA ASN A 64 -4.64 -4.30 -12.70
C ASN A 64 -5.07 -2.84 -12.52
N VAL A 65 -4.29 -1.92 -13.07
CA VAL A 65 -4.65 -0.51 -13.16
C VAL A 65 -5.19 -0.26 -14.56
N ILE A 66 -6.44 0.15 -14.66
CA ILE A 66 -7.09 0.48 -15.92
C ILE A 66 -7.15 2.00 -16.02
N HIS A 67 -6.64 2.54 -17.13
CA HIS A 67 -6.77 3.95 -17.46
C HIS A 67 -7.97 4.15 -18.41
N PRO A 68 -8.62 5.33 -18.38
CA PRO A 68 -9.70 5.66 -19.32
C PRO A 68 -9.26 5.61 -20.78
#